data_AF-A0A3B1BGT2-F1
#
_entry.id   AF-A0A3B1BGT2-F1
#
_cell.length_a   1.000
_cell.length_b   1.000
_cell.length_c   1.000
_cell.angle_alpha   90.00
_cell.angle_beta   90.00
_cell.angle_gamma   90.00
#
_symmetry.space_group_name_H-M   'P 1'
#
loop_
_entity.id
_entity.type
_entity.pdbx_description
1 polymer ?
#
loop_
_entity_poly.entity_id
_entity_poly.type
_entity_poly.pdbx_seq_one_letter_code
_entity_poly.pdbx_strand_id
1 'polypeptide(L)'
;MRRELILLCHGKPDSSSGQDDYNLPLCERSKRDAQRVGSWLQQRKLIPDHILASPTKAALDTAVHACNVMGIGINVINIEKRIYRADKKALLMLLANCPSGRKRILLVGHNPALEKLLLLLSENKPKAPKKGKLFSEASLAILRTGKDWEKLDSGKALLTSLVHADDLPSKFPFFNRADKSNEWRDRPAYYYSQSAVIPYRIRNDRVEILIITSSRNKHWIVPKGVIDIGLSAQESAAKEAFEEAGVLGRVGDTLLGTYTYEKWGANCIIKVYPMEVLNVISEQERLEPERQRIWITAEQAPSYLKQKALLSMVLKLTRKLTRTGCI
;
A
#
# COMPACT_ATOMS: atom_id res chain seq x y z
N MET A 1 17.41 9.87 27.34
CA MET A 1 17.42 8.95 26.17
C MET A 1 17.10 9.78 24.92
N ARG A 2 17.72 9.51 23.77
CA ARG A 2 17.47 10.28 22.54
C ARG A 2 16.15 9.85 21.92
N ARG A 3 15.28 10.81 21.61
CA ARG A 3 13.98 10.60 20.96
C ARG A 3 13.86 11.40 19.68
N GLU A 4 13.08 10.90 18.74
CA GLU A 4 12.88 11.49 17.41
C GLU A 4 11.38 11.61 17.11
N LEU A 5 10.94 12.84 16.86
CA LEU A 5 9.60 13.14 16.37
C LEU A 5 9.68 13.39 14.87
N ILE A 6 9.01 12.53 14.11
CA ILE A 6 8.84 12.66 12.67
C ILE A 6 7.46 13.26 12.43
N LEU A 7 7.42 14.48 11.89
CA LEU A 7 6.20 15.10 11.41
C LEU A 7 6.08 14.81 9.92
N LEU A 8 4.94 14.34 9.46
CA LEU A 8 4.64 14.13 8.04
C LEU A 8 3.31 14.82 7.71
N CYS A 9 3.37 15.84 6.86
CA CYS A 9 2.16 16.43 6.32
C CYS A 9 1.51 15.44 5.34
N HIS A 10 0.19 15.26 5.41
CA HIS A 10 -0.51 14.43 4.44
C HIS A 10 -0.24 14.89 3.00
N GLY A 11 -0.32 13.96 2.05
CA GLY A 11 -0.24 14.24 0.62
C GLY A 11 -1.50 14.93 0.09
N LYS A 12 -1.43 15.38 -1.18
CA LYS A 12 -2.54 16.05 -1.84
C LYS A 12 -3.72 15.09 -2.07
N PRO A 13 -4.93 15.41 -1.57
CA PRO A 13 -6.13 14.63 -1.87
C PRO A 13 -6.54 14.74 -3.35
N ASP A 14 -7.29 13.75 -3.82
CA ASP A 14 -7.89 13.71 -5.15
C ASP A 14 -9.30 14.32 -5.12
N SER A 15 -9.36 15.62 -5.42
CA SER A 15 -10.61 16.37 -5.48
C SER A 15 -11.57 15.92 -6.60
N SER A 16 -11.14 15.04 -7.52
CA SER A 16 -11.99 14.50 -8.58
C SER A 16 -12.79 13.26 -8.17
N SER A 17 -12.53 12.72 -6.97
CA SER A 17 -13.17 11.49 -6.47
C SER A 17 -14.66 11.60 -6.13
N GLY A 18 -15.20 12.83 -6.04
CA GLY A 18 -16.61 13.07 -5.66
C GLY A 18 -16.92 12.78 -4.18
N GLN A 19 -15.91 12.46 -3.35
CA GLN A 19 -16.07 12.23 -1.92
C GLN A 19 -15.95 13.53 -1.12
N ASP A 20 -16.40 13.52 0.14
CA ASP A 20 -16.21 14.63 1.05
C ASP A 20 -14.74 14.76 1.52
N ASP A 21 -14.35 15.95 2.00
CA ASP A 21 -12.98 16.28 2.43
C ASP A 21 -12.36 15.29 3.43
N TYR A 22 -13.17 14.65 4.26
CA TYR A 22 -12.70 13.66 5.24
C TYR A 22 -12.33 12.34 4.57
N ASN A 23 -13.08 11.96 3.53
CA ASN A 23 -12.92 10.70 2.80
C ASN A 23 -12.12 10.81 1.49
N LEU A 24 -11.73 12.02 1.06
CA LEU A 24 -10.91 12.21 -0.14
C LEU A 24 -9.62 11.34 -0.12
N PRO A 25 -9.45 10.40 -1.06
CA PRO A 25 -8.24 9.61 -1.18
C PRO A 25 -7.07 10.46 -1.69
N LEU A 26 -5.84 9.96 -1.61
CA LEU A 26 -4.71 10.64 -2.25
C LEU A 26 -4.80 10.60 -3.77
N CYS A 27 -4.30 11.64 -4.43
CA CYS A 27 -4.03 11.57 -5.88
C CYS A 27 -2.82 10.66 -6.17
N GLU A 28 -2.73 10.10 -7.38
CA GLU A 28 -1.68 9.14 -7.78
C GLU A 28 -0.25 9.68 -7.64
N ARG A 29 -0.05 10.99 -7.78
CA ARG A 29 1.25 11.62 -7.53
C ARG A 29 1.58 11.55 -6.03
N SER A 30 0.67 11.99 -5.16
CA SER A 30 0.94 12.02 -3.72
C SER A 30 0.99 10.64 -3.06
N LYS A 31 0.34 9.61 -3.64
CA LYS A 31 0.62 8.22 -3.26
C LYS A 31 2.09 7.87 -3.47
N ARG A 32 2.67 8.25 -4.62
CA ARG A 32 4.10 8.05 -4.91
C ARG A 32 4.99 8.89 -3.99
N ASP A 33 4.58 10.11 -3.66
CA ASP A 33 5.30 10.99 -2.73
C ASP A 33 5.44 10.35 -1.35
N ALA A 34 4.33 9.85 -0.79
CA ALA A 34 4.33 9.13 0.47
C ALA A 34 5.22 7.87 0.45
N GLN A 35 5.21 7.13 -0.68
CA GLN A 35 6.12 5.99 -0.88
C GLN A 35 7.59 6.43 -0.88
N ARG A 36 7.93 7.53 -1.56
CA ARG A 36 9.29 8.07 -1.62
C ARG A 36 9.77 8.49 -0.23
N VAL A 37 8.91 9.11 0.57
CA VAL A 37 9.18 9.43 1.98
C VAL A 37 9.47 8.15 2.79
N GLY A 38 8.64 7.12 2.66
CA GLY A 38 8.86 5.83 3.31
C GLY A 38 10.19 5.18 2.92
N SER A 39 10.54 5.21 1.63
CA SER A 39 11.83 4.72 1.11
C SER A 39 13.01 5.48 1.70
N TRP A 40 12.90 6.82 1.77
CA TRP A 40 13.95 7.67 2.33
C TRP A 40 14.20 7.39 3.82
N LEU A 41 13.12 7.18 4.60
CA LEU A 41 13.19 6.79 6.00
C LEU A 41 13.83 5.41 6.17
N GLN A 42 13.43 4.44 5.36
CA GLN A 42 13.97 3.07 5.39
C GLN A 42 15.47 3.05 5.12
N GLN A 43 15.92 3.72 4.06
CA GLN A 43 17.35 3.80 3.70
C GLN A 43 18.22 4.40 4.82
N ARG A 44 17.65 5.26 5.67
CA ARG A 44 18.32 5.89 6.80
C ARG A 44 18.12 5.18 8.14
N LYS A 45 17.44 4.02 8.14
CA LYS A 45 17.10 3.27 9.36
C LYS A 45 16.27 4.11 10.36
N LEU A 46 15.44 5.00 9.84
CA LEU A 46 14.56 5.91 10.59
C LEU A 46 13.14 5.33 10.74
N ILE A 47 13.03 4.01 10.96
CA ILE A 47 11.76 3.31 11.12
C ILE A 47 11.09 3.72 12.44
N PRO A 48 9.87 4.31 12.43
CA PRO A 48 9.16 4.69 13.65
C PRO A 48 8.71 3.48 14.46
N ASP A 49 8.67 3.64 15.79
CA ASP A 49 8.17 2.63 16.73
C ASP A 49 6.80 3.00 17.33
N HIS A 50 6.25 4.16 16.96
CA HIS A 50 4.89 4.58 17.25
C HIS A 50 4.37 5.48 16.14
N ILE A 51 3.28 5.10 15.49
CA ILE A 51 2.71 5.84 14.37
C ILE A 51 1.32 6.32 14.77
N LEU A 52 1.08 7.62 14.60
CA LEU A 52 -0.20 8.28 14.84
C LEU A 52 -0.62 8.98 13.55
N ALA A 53 -1.79 8.66 13.03
CA ALA A 53 -2.32 9.27 11.81
C ALA A 53 -3.71 9.86 12.06
N SER A 54 -3.94 11.05 11.50
CA SER A 54 -5.28 11.63 11.42
C SER A 54 -6.24 10.65 10.71
N PRO A 55 -7.52 10.60 11.11
CA PRO A 55 -8.48 9.67 10.53
C PRO A 55 -8.98 10.07 9.13
N THR A 56 -8.55 11.21 8.57
CA THR A 56 -8.90 11.54 7.19
C THR A 56 -8.24 10.56 6.23
N LYS A 57 -8.92 10.23 5.12
CA LYS A 57 -8.42 9.26 4.15
C LYS A 57 -7.07 9.65 3.57
N ALA A 58 -6.86 10.92 3.23
CA ALA A 58 -5.57 11.40 2.71
C ALA A 58 -4.42 11.23 3.72
N ALA A 59 -4.64 11.48 5.02
CA ALA A 59 -3.61 11.32 6.04
C ALA A 59 -3.32 9.84 6.31
N LEU A 60 -4.37 9.01 6.41
CA LEU A 60 -4.24 7.58 6.58
C LEU A 60 -3.53 6.93 5.38
N ASP A 61 -3.90 7.27 4.15
CA ASP A 61 -3.24 6.78 2.93
C ASP A 61 -1.77 7.19 2.87
N THR A 62 -1.45 8.41 3.31
CA THR A 62 -0.06 8.88 3.42
C THR A 62 0.74 7.99 4.38
N ALA A 63 0.17 7.70 5.56
CA ALA A 63 0.80 6.82 6.54
C ALA A 63 0.95 5.39 6.02
N VAL A 64 -0.11 4.82 5.42
CA VAL A 64 -0.14 3.46 4.85
C VAL A 64 0.94 3.30 3.77
N HIS A 65 0.99 4.22 2.80
CA HIS A 65 1.96 4.13 1.73
C HIS A 65 3.41 4.24 2.21
N ALA A 66 3.68 5.13 3.18
CA ALA A 66 5.01 5.22 3.78
C ALA A 66 5.38 3.94 4.56
N CYS A 67 4.45 3.42 5.38
CA CYS A 67 4.66 2.22 6.21
C CYS A 67 4.86 0.95 5.39
N ASN A 68 4.12 0.78 4.29
CA ASN A 68 4.28 -0.36 3.39
C ASN A 68 5.67 -0.39 2.74
N VAL A 69 6.19 0.78 2.32
CA VAL A 69 7.55 0.85 1.76
C VAL A 69 8.60 0.56 2.83
N MET A 70 8.39 1.05 4.06
CA MET A 70 9.25 0.75 5.20
C MET A 70 9.23 -0.74 5.61
N GLY A 71 8.23 -1.51 5.17
CA GLY A 71 8.09 -2.93 5.47
C GLY A 71 7.50 -3.24 6.85
N ILE A 72 6.87 -2.25 7.50
CA ILE A 72 6.28 -2.40 8.84
C ILE A 72 4.77 -2.68 8.82
N GLY A 73 4.15 -2.65 7.64
CA GLY A 73 2.73 -2.91 7.44
C GLY A 73 1.81 -1.83 8.02
N ILE A 74 0.50 -2.08 7.99
CA ILE A 74 -0.53 -1.10 8.38
C ILE A 74 -1.02 -1.24 9.83
N ASN A 75 -0.87 -2.45 10.42
CA ASN A 75 -1.37 -2.76 11.77
C ASN A 75 -0.66 -1.97 12.89
N VAL A 76 0.46 -1.31 12.56
CA VAL A 76 1.22 -0.45 13.48
C VAL A 76 0.70 0.99 13.53
N ILE A 77 -0.23 1.36 12.63
CA ILE A 77 -0.77 2.72 12.51
C ILE A 77 -1.91 2.89 13.52
N ASN A 78 -1.73 3.80 14.47
CA ASN A 78 -2.81 4.19 15.39
C ASN A 78 -3.58 5.37 14.77
N ILE A 79 -4.85 5.15 14.47
CA ILE A 79 -5.74 6.21 13.99
C ILE A 79 -6.14 7.09 15.17
N GLU A 80 -5.75 8.35 15.14
CA GLU A 80 -5.88 9.27 16.27
C GLU A 80 -6.76 10.47 15.90
N LYS A 81 -8.01 10.42 16.37
CA LYS A 81 -9.06 11.40 16.06
C LYS A 81 -8.68 12.82 16.49
N ARG A 82 -7.88 12.97 17.55
CA ARG A 82 -7.46 14.28 18.09
C ARG A 82 -6.53 15.05 17.15
N ILE A 83 -5.99 14.43 16.08
CA ILE A 83 -5.17 15.11 15.07
C ILE A 83 -6.04 15.88 14.08
N TYR A 84 -7.26 15.42 13.80
CA TYR A 84 -8.15 16.10 12.87
C TYR A 84 -8.59 17.45 13.44
N ARG A 85 -8.37 18.54 12.68
CA ARG A 85 -8.64 19.93 13.10
C ARG A 85 -7.91 20.36 14.39
N ALA A 86 -6.82 19.68 14.75
CA ALA A 86 -5.99 20.06 15.89
C ALA A 86 -5.32 21.42 15.68
N ASP A 87 -4.99 22.11 16.76
CA ASP A 87 -3.96 23.16 16.77
C ASP A 87 -2.63 22.62 17.32
N LYS A 88 -1.59 23.46 17.34
CA LYS A 88 -0.27 23.07 17.86
C LYS A 88 -0.29 22.66 19.34
N LYS A 89 -1.19 23.22 20.16
CA LYS A 89 -1.28 22.90 21.60
C LYS A 89 -1.90 21.51 21.77
N ALA A 90 -2.96 21.21 21.03
CA ALA A 90 -3.58 19.89 21.01
C ALA A 90 -2.60 18.80 20.55
N LEU A 91 -1.81 19.08 19.50
CA LEU A 91 -0.77 18.14 19.06
C LEU A 91 0.34 17.96 20.11
N LEU A 92 0.74 19.03 20.81
CA LEU A 92 1.73 18.93 21.89
C LEU A 92 1.21 18.08 23.06
N MET A 93 -0.05 18.28 23.47
CA MET A 93 -0.69 17.45 24.51
C MET A 93 -0.83 15.99 24.07
N LEU A 94 -1.13 15.74 22.80
CA LEU A 94 -1.18 14.39 22.25
C LEU A 94 0.19 13.71 22.30
N LEU A 95 1.25 14.44 21.95
CA LEU A 95 2.63 13.93 22.07
C LEU A 95 3.00 13.66 23.53
N ALA A 96 2.64 14.56 24.46
CA ALA A 96 2.88 14.37 25.88
C ALA A 96 2.26 13.06 26.42
N ASN A 97 1.12 12.63 25.88
CA ASN A 97 0.45 11.38 26.26
C ASN A 97 1.02 10.12 25.58
N CYS A 98 2.04 10.24 24.73
CA CYS A 98 2.63 9.09 24.06
C CYS A 98 3.48 8.26 25.05
N PRO A 99 3.51 6.91 24.93
CA PRO A 99 4.22 6.08 25.89
C PRO A 99 5.72 6.43 25.96
N SER A 100 6.25 6.62 27.16
CA SER A 100 7.62 7.07 27.42
C SER A 100 8.70 6.16 26.82
N GLY A 101 8.39 4.87 26.62
CA GLY A 101 9.25 3.86 25.99
C GLY A 101 9.40 3.98 24.48
N ARG A 102 8.56 4.78 23.80
CA ARG A 102 8.65 5.00 22.34
C ARG A 102 9.78 5.98 22.04
N LYS A 103 10.70 5.60 21.17
CA LYS A 103 11.88 6.40 20.82
C LYS A 103 11.66 7.20 19.55
N ARG A 104 10.80 6.74 18.64
CA ARG A 104 10.59 7.38 17.34
C ARG A 104 9.10 7.42 16.98
N ILE A 105 8.50 8.58 17.18
CA ILE A 105 7.09 8.83 16.84
C ILE A 105 7.00 9.37 15.43
N LEU A 106 6.13 8.79 14.61
CA LEU A 106 5.65 9.38 13.35
C LEU A 106 4.24 9.94 13.56
N LEU A 107 4.08 11.24 13.35
CA LEU A 107 2.80 11.95 13.39
C LEU A 107 2.40 12.40 11.99
N VAL A 108 1.35 11.79 11.43
CA VAL A 108 0.80 12.14 10.11
C VAL A 108 -0.46 12.98 10.28
N GLY A 109 -0.43 14.21 9.80
CA GLY A 109 -1.50 15.18 10.08
C GLY A 109 -1.54 16.35 9.12
N HIS A 110 -2.11 17.46 9.58
CA HIS A 110 -2.54 18.58 8.74
C HIS A 110 -1.81 19.89 9.05
N ASN A 111 -1.70 20.73 8.03
CA ASN A 111 -1.39 22.13 8.20
C ASN A 111 -2.65 22.96 8.51
N PRO A 112 -2.50 24.11 9.19
CA PRO A 112 -1.24 24.73 9.64
C PRO A 112 -0.71 24.17 10.97
N ALA A 113 -1.39 23.21 11.60
CA ALA A 113 -1.05 22.72 12.94
C ALA A 113 0.35 22.10 13.00
N LEU A 114 0.71 21.25 12.04
CA LEU A 114 2.03 20.63 11.98
C LEU A 114 3.14 21.65 11.76
N GLU A 115 2.99 22.58 10.81
CA GLU A 115 3.99 23.63 10.58
C GLU A 115 4.18 24.51 11.83
N LYS A 116 3.08 24.88 12.52
CA LYS A 116 3.16 25.65 13.76
C LYS A 116 3.80 24.85 14.91
N LEU A 117 3.57 23.55 14.98
CA LEU A 117 4.22 22.67 15.96
C LEU A 117 5.71 22.53 15.66
N LEU A 118 6.08 22.33 14.39
CA LEU A 118 7.47 22.32 13.93
C LEU A 118 8.20 23.59 14.39
N LEU A 119 7.63 24.76 14.11
CA LEU A 119 8.21 26.05 14.49
C LEU A 119 8.29 26.24 16.01
N LEU A 120 7.30 25.76 16.76
CA LEU A 120 7.29 25.84 18.22
C LEU A 120 8.45 25.01 18.80
N LEU A 121 8.58 23.75 18.39
CA LEU A 121 9.52 22.82 19.00
C LEU A 121 10.98 23.03 18.60
N SER A 122 11.21 23.60 17.41
CA SER A 122 12.54 23.74 16.84
C SER A 122 13.42 24.71 17.63
N GLU A 123 14.52 24.21 18.18
CA GLU A 123 15.60 25.00 18.77
C GLU A 123 16.28 25.87 17.70
N ASN A 124 16.58 25.27 16.54
CA ASN A 124 17.09 25.93 15.36
C ASN A 124 15.95 26.20 14.38
N LYS A 125 15.72 27.47 14.04
CA LYS A 125 14.65 27.83 13.09
C LYS A 125 14.89 27.16 11.73
N PRO A 126 13.87 26.50 11.13
CA PRO A 126 14.00 25.98 9.77
C PRO A 126 14.29 27.13 8.80
N LYS A 127 15.20 26.89 7.88
CA LYS A 127 15.45 27.85 6.79
C LYS A 127 14.22 27.85 5.89
N ALA A 128 13.66 29.03 5.64
CA ALA A 128 12.59 29.17 4.67
C ALA A 128 13.10 28.70 3.28
N PRO A 129 12.31 27.90 2.55
CA PRO A 129 12.69 27.50 1.20
C PRO A 129 12.74 28.72 0.29
N LYS A 130 13.62 28.71 -0.72
CA LYS A 130 13.71 29.79 -1.72
C LYS A 130 12.40 29.99 -2.50
N LYS A 131 11.59 28.93 -2.61
CA LYS A 131 10.27 28.93 -3.26
C LYS A 131 9.37 27.91 -2.56
N GLY A 132 8.09 28.22 -2.39
CA GLY A 132 7.09 27.32 -1.83
C GLY A 132 6.84 27.48 -0.33
N LYS A 133 6.09 26.54 0.25
CA LYS A 133 5.75 26.52 1.68
C LYS A 133 6.86 25.85 2.47
N LEU A 134 7.07 26.29 3.72
CA LEU A 134 8.02 25.68 4.64
C LEU A 134 7.72 24.19 4.87
N PHE A 135 6.45 23.85 4.99
CA PHE A 135 6.02 22.47 5.19
C PHE A 135 4.86 22.14 4.24
N SER A 136 5.16 21.65 3.04
CA SER A 136 4.15 21.34 2.02
C SER A 136 3.60 19.91 2.14
N GLU A 137 2.60 19.58 1.33
CA GLU A 137 2.02 18.24 1.22
C GLU A 137 3.11 17.16 1.03
N ALA A 138 2.96 16.03 1.70
CA ALA A 138 3.93 14.94 1.74
C ALA A 138 5.37 15.34 2.16
N SER A 139 5.56 16.51 2.78
CA SER A 139 6.84 16.89 3.38
C SER A 139 7.01 16.31 4.77
N LEU A 140 8.26 16.03 5.13
CA LEU A 140 8.66 15.41 6.37
C LEU A 140 9.66 16.27 7.14
N ALA A 141 9.48 16.39 8.45
CA ALA A 141 10.44 17.03 9.34
C ALA A 141 10.83 16.08 10.49
N ILE A 142 12.11 16.07 10.86
CA ILE A 142 12.62 15.26 11.98
C ILE A 142 13.17 16.18 13.05
N LEU A 143 12.52 16.14 14.20
CA LEU A 143 12.90 16.83 15.42
C LEU A 143 13.49 15.82 16.40
N ARG A 144 14.55 16.20 17.09
CA ARG A 144 15.29 15.33 17.98
C ARG A 144 15.44 15.98 19.34
N THR A 145 15.11 15.24 20.40
CA THR A 145 15.17 15.75 21.77
C THR A 145 15.80 14.73 22.72
N GLY A 146 16.40 15.23 23.79
CA GLY A 146 16.81 14.43 24.95
C GLY A 146 15.73 14.33 26.03
N LYS A 147 14.60 15.04 25.86
CA LYS A 147 13.49 15.08 26.82
C LYS A 147 12.54 13.90 26.66
N ASP A 148 11.75 13.63 27.69
CA ASP A 148 10.57 12.77 27.58
C ASP A 148 9.46 13.50 26.83
N TRP A 149 8.52 12.75 26.25
CA TRP A 149 7.44 13.32 25.45
C TRP A 149 6.58 14.31 26.25
N GLU A 150 6.32 14.01 27.52
CA GLU A 150 5.62 14.90 28.47
C GLU A 150 6.34 16.24 28.71
N LYS A 151 7.67 16.27 28.50
CA LYS A 151 8.52 17.45 28.72
C LYS A 151 8.92 18.14 27.42
N LEU A 152 8.29 17.76 26.31
CA LEU A 152 8.50 18.38 25.01
C LEU A 152 7.80 19.75 25.01
N ASP A 153 8.55 20.80 24.67
CA ASP A 153 8.07 22.18 24.72
C ASP A 153 8.86 23.06 23.73
N SER A 154 8.54 24.36 23.71
CA SER A 154 9.12 25.38 22.84
C SER A 154 10.65 25.37 22.84
N GLY A 155 11.25 25.24 21.65
CA GLY A 155 12.69 25.24 21.45
C GLY A 155 13.45 24.08 22.12
N LYS A 156 12.78 22.97 22.46
CA LYS A 156 13.40 21.82 23.15
C LYS A 156 13.76 20.66 22.22
N ALA A 157 13.67 20.86 20.90
CA ALA A 157 14.04 19.84 19.93
C ALA A 157 14.87 20.42 18.77
N LEU A 158 15.97 19.75 18.45
CA LEU A 158 16.81 20.08 17.31
C LEU A 158 16.15 19.57 16.04
N LEU A 159 15.89 20.45 15.07
CA LEU A 159 15.48 20.06 13.72
C LEU A 159 16.68 19.49 12.97
N THR A 160 16.67 18.18 12.72
CA THR A 160 17.77 17.47 12.04
C THR A 160 17.52 17.26 10.55
N SER A 161 16.28 17.29 10.10
CA SER A 161 15.93 17.13 8.68
C SER A 161 14.62 17.81 8.36
N LEU A 162 14.57 18.46 7.20
CA LEU A 162 13.35 18.95 6.55
C LEU A 162 13.43 18.48 5.10
N VAL A 163 12.49 17.66 4.67
CA VAL A 163 12.50 16.93 3.40
C VAL A 163 11.20 17.20 2.67
N HIS A 164 11.29 17.71 1.45
CA HIS A 164 10.15 17.83 0.56
C HIS A 164 10.11 16.62 -0.38
N ALA A 165 8.92 16.10 -0.66
CA ALA A 165 8.77 14.95 -1.54
C ALA A 165 9.33 15.19 -2.95
N ASP A 166 9.26 16.43 -3.43
CA ASP A 166 9.80 16.82 -4.75
C ASP A 166 11.33 16.75 -4.82
N ASP A 167 12.03 16.83 -3.67
CA ASP A 167 13.50 16.70 -3.60
C ASP A 167 13.95 15.23 -3.52
N LEU A 168 13.02 14.29 -3.38
CA LEU A 168 13.32 12.86 -3.29
C LEU A 168 13.44 12.21 -4.66
N PRO A 169 14.35 11.21 -4.83
CA PRO A 169 14.47 10.45 -6.07
C PRO A 169 13.13 9.95 -6.58
N SER A 170 12.88 10.09 -7.89
CA SER A 170 11.61 9.68 -8.51
C SER A 170 11.42 8.16 -8.56
N LYS A 171 12.51 7.40 -8.49
CA LYS A 171 12.56 5.93 -8.48
C LYS A 171 12.87 5.40 -7.07
N PHE A 172 12.71 4.09 -6.90
CA PHE A 172 12.92 3.37 -5.65
C PHE A 172 14.15 2.47 -5.74
N PRO A 173 14.96 2.38 -4.67
CA PRO A 173 16.05 1.42 -4.62
C PRO A 173 15.48 0.00 -4.64
N PHE A 174 16.16 -0.89 -5.35
CA PHE A 174 15.84 -2.31 -5.44
C PHE A 174 17.12 -3.12 -5.38
N PHE A 175 17.18 -4.09 -4.45
CA PHE A 175 18.30 -5.01 -4.37
C PHE A 175 17.97 -6.30 -5.11
N ASN A 176 18.67 -6.55 -6.21
CA ASN A 176 18.53 -7.76 -6.99
C ASN A 176 19.31 -8.89 -6.31
N ARG A 177 18.60 -9.88 -5.79
CA ARG A 177 19.21 -10.99 -5.06
C ARG A 177 19.93 -11.98 -5.97
N ALA A 178 19.56 -12.08 -7.24
CA ALA A 178 20.12 -13.06 -8.16
C ALA A 178 21.59 -12.75 -8.49
N ASP A 179 21.90 -11.46 -8.68
CA ASP A 179 23.23 -10.98 -9.05
C ASP A 179 23.88 -10.07 -8.00
N LYS A 180 23.21 -9.85 -6.85
CA LYS A 180 23.65 -8.99 -5.74
C LYS A 180 23.88 -7.53 -6.15
N SER A 181 23.16 -7.03 -7.16
CA SER A 181 23.25 -5.65 -7.63
C SER A 181 22.19 -4.72 -7.01
N ASN A 182 22.46 -3.40 -7.08
CA ASN A 182 21.50 -2.36 -6.72
C ASN A 182 20.97 -1.70 -8.00
N GLU A 183 19.65 -1.62 -8.11
CA GLU A 183 18.93 -1.01 -9.21
C GLU A 183 17.98 0.08 -8.69
N TRP A 184 17.51 0.95 -9.60
CA TRP A 184 16.46 1.92 -9.33
C TRP A 184 15.24 1.62 -10.20
N ARG A 185 14.10 1.36 -9.57
CA ARG A 185 12.87 0.93 -10.24
C ARG A 185 11.72 1.91 -10.04
N ASP A 186 10.72 1.84 -10.92
CA ASP A 186 9.59 2.78 -10.92
C ASP A 186 8.66 2.61 -9.72
N ARG A 187 8.68 1.43 -9.08
CA ARG A 187 7.87 1.12 -7.90
C ARG A 187 8.72 0.55 -6.77
N PRO A 188 8.26 0.65 -5.50
CA PRO A 188 8.88 -0.04 -4.38
C PRO A 188 8.97 -1.56 -4.59
N ALA A 189 9.94 -2.22 -3.96
CA ALA A 189 10.23 -3.64 -4.18
C ALA A 189 9.00 -4.58 -4.05
N TYR A 190 8.10 -4.32 -3.10
CA TYR A 190 6.92 -5.17 -2.86
C TYR A 190 5.93 -5.20 -4.04
N TYR A 191 5.90 -4.17 -4.88
CA TYR A 191 5.04 -4.15 -6.08
C TYR A 191 5.37 -5.26 -7.07
N TYR A 192 6.64 -5.72 -7.11
CA TYR A 192 7.08 -6.75 -8.05
C TYR A 192 6.74 -8.18 -7.59
N SER A 193 6.10 -8.33 -6.43
CA SER A 193 5.54 -9.59 -5.95
C SER A 193 4.02 -9.52 -5.98
N GLN A 194 3.42 -10.34 -6.82
CA GLN A 194 1.98 -10.40 -7.05
C GLN A 194 1.44 -11.80 -6.74
N SER A 195 0.14 -11.87 -6.51
CA SER A 195 -0.60 -13.11 -6.35
C SER A 195 -1.82 -13.11 -7.27
N ALA A 196 -2.31 -14.29 -7.59
CA ALA A 196 -3.47 -14.51 -8.43
C ALA A 196 -4.22 -15.77 -8.00
N VAL A 197 -5.51 -15.82 -8.28
CA VAL A 197 -6.29 -17.05 -8.20
C VAL A 197 -6.68 -17.53 -9.59
N ILE A 198 -6.90 -18.84 -9.77
CA ILE A 198 -7.75 -19.39 -10.81
C ILE A 198 -9.07 -19.74 -10.13
N PRO A 199 -10.08 -18.84 -10.16
CA PRO A 199 -11.39 -19.14 -9.59
C PRO A 199 -12.05 -20.21 -10.45
N TYR A 200 -12.58 -21.26 -9.84
CA TYR A 200 -13.24 -22.35 -10.52
C TYR A 200 -14.54 -22.73 -9.84
N ARG A 201 -15.42 -23.38 -10.60
CA ARG A 201 -16.60 -24.10 -10.12
C ARG A 201 -16.78 -25.38 -10.91
N ILE A 202 -17.51 -26.33 -10.34
CA ILE A 202 -17.90 -27.56 -11.04
C ILE A 202 -19.40 -27.47 -11.35
N ARG A 203 -19.76 -27.61 -12.63
CA ARG A 203 -21.16 -27.66 -13.09
C ARG A 203 -21.32 -28.80 -14.09
N ASN A 204 -22.30 -29.67 -13.88
CA ASN A 204 -22.58 -30.82 -14.75
C ASN A 204 -21.30 -31.61 -15.08
N ASP A 205 -20.52 -31.93 -14.05
CA ASP A 205 -19.22 -32.63 -14.13
C ASP A 205 -18.13 -31.94 -14.96
N ARG A 206 -18.33 -30.66 -15.30
CA ARG A 206 -17.35 -29.83 -16.00
C ARG A 206 -16.77 -28.78 -15.09
N VAL A 207 -15.45 -28.65 -15.13
CA VAL A 207 -14.73 -27.58 -14.46
C VAL A 207 -14.80 -26.33 -15.33
N GLU A 208 -15.41 -25.29 -14.81
CA GLU A 208 -15.40 -23.95 -15.39
C GLU A 208 -14.48 -23.06 -14.57
N ILE A 209 -13.72 -22.19 -15.24
CA ILE A 209 -12.89 -21.17 -14.60
C ILE A 209 -13.45 -19.78 -14.90
N LEU A 210 -13.33 -18.88 -13.94
CA LEU A 210 -13.69 -17.48 -14.12
C LEU A 210 -12.47 -16.70 -14.60
N ILE A 211 -12.67 -15.94 -15.68
CA ILE A 211 -11.71 -14.95 -16.16
C ILE A 211 -12.37 -13.58 -16.20
N ILE A 212 -11.55 -12.54 -16.10
CA ILE A 212 -11.97 -11.15 -16.15
C ILE A 212 -11.19 -10.36 -17.19
N THR A 213 -11.73 -9.23 -17.63
CA THR A 213 -10.94 -8.28 -18.40
C THR A 213 -9.92 -7.56 -17.53
N SER A 214 -8.76 -7.25 -18.10
CA SER A 214 -7.81 -6.31 -17.52
C SER A 214 -8.44 -4.93 -17.32
N SER A 215 -7.92 -4.12 -16.40
CA SER A 215 -8.42 -2.76 -16.10
C SER A 215 -8.50 -1.78 -17.28
N ARG A 216 -7.89 -2.09 -18.43
CA ARG A 216 -8.02 -1.31 -19.69
C ARG A 216 -8.82 -2.04 -20.77
N ASN A 217 -9.51 -3.12 -20.41
CA ASN A 217 -10.28 -3.98 -21.29
C ASN A 217 -9.53 -4.45 -22.56
N LYS A 218 -8.21 -4.65 -22.46
CA LYS A 218 -7.36 -5.03 -23.61
C LYS A 218 -7.15 -6.54 -23.78
N HIS A 219 -7.32 -7.30 -22.71
CA HIS A 219 -7.07 -8.74 -22.67
C HIS A 219 -7.76 -9.35 -21.46
N TRP A 220 -8.02 -10.66 -21.55
CA TRP A 220 -8.53 -11.49 -20.46
C TRP A 220 -7.41 -11.99 -19.57
N ILE A 221 -7.68 -12.03 -18.27
CA ILE A 221 -6.78 -12.47 -17.21
C ILE A 221 -7.57 -13.26 -16.17
N VAL A 222 -6.85 -13.85 -15.22
CA VAL A 222 -7.42 -14.23 -13.94
C VAL A 222 -7.21 -13.10 -12.91
N PRO A 223 -8.03 -13.00 -11.85
CA PRO A 223 -7.88 -11.95 -10.84
C PRO A 223 -6.50 -11.97 -10.20
N LYS A 224 -5.85 -10.80 -10.13
CA LYS A 224 -4.47 -10.70 -9.65
C LYS A 224 -4.07 -9.30 -9.18
N GLY A 225 -3.21 -9.24 -8.17
CA GLY A 225 -2.71 -7.97 -7.66
C GLY A 225 -1.43 -8.08 -6.86
N VAL A 226 -0.99 -6.93 -6.33
CA VAL A 226 0.22 -6.84 -5.49
C VAL A 226 -0.05 -7.54 -4.16
N ILE A 227 0.94 -8.27 -3.65
CA ILE A 227 0.81 -8.85 -2.30
C ILE A 227 0.93 -7.71 -1.29
N ASP A 228 -0.20 -7.38 -0.65
CA ASP A 228 -0.24 -6.38 0.40
C ASP A 228 0.65 -6.78 1.58
N ILE A 229 1.33 -5.79 2.17
CA ILE A 229 2.23 -6.02 3.29
C ILE A 229 1.44 -6.51 4.50
N GLY A 230 1.83 -7.68 5.01
CA GLY A 230 1.15 -8.34 6.13
C GLY A 230 0.16 -9.41 5.72
N LEU A 231 -0.18 -9.53 4.43
CA LEU A 231 -0.98 -10.64 3.90
C LEU A 231 -0.09 -11.74 3.33
N SER A 232 -0.57 -12.97 3.43
CA SER A 232 -0.10 -14.08 2.62
C SER A 232 -0.48 -13.89 1.15
N ALA A 233 0.19 -14.65 0.27
CA ALA A 233 -0.14 -14.63 -1.15
C ALA A 233 -1.57 -15.10 -1.42
N GLN A 234 -2.09 -16.06 -0.64
CA GLN A 234 -3.47 -16.54 -0.79
C GLN A 234 -4.50 -15.51 -0.35
N GLU A 235 -4.28 -14.83 0.79
CA GLU A 235 -5.19 -13.78 1.27
C GLU A 235 -5.26 -12.60 0.29
N SER A 236 -4.10 -12.17 -0.22
CA SER A 236 -4.03 -11.16 -1.27
C SER A 236 -4.77 -11.61 -2.54
N ALA A 237 -4.58 -12.86 -2.98
CA ALA A 237 -5.24 -13.36 -4.17
C ALA A 237 -6.77 -13.47 -4.01
N ALA A 238 -7.25 -13.85 -2.82
CA ALA A 238 -8.67 -13.89 -2.47
C ALA A 238 -9.28 -12.48 -2.49
N LYS A 239 -8.58 -11.50 -1.91
CA LYS A 239 -8.99 -10.09 -1.91
C LYS A 239 -9.14 -9.56 -3.33
N GLU A 240 -8.19 -9.83 -4.22
CA GLU A 240 -8.25 -9.43 -5.63
C GLU A 240 -9.39 -10.13 -6.39
N ALA A 241 -9.68 -11.40 -6.08
CA ALA A 241 -10.83 -12.10 -6.65
C ALA A 241 -12.17 -11.44 -6.27
N PHE A 242 -12.28 -10.97 -5.04
CA PHE A 242 -13.44 -10.23 -4.57
C PHE A 242 -13.53 -8.84 -5.22
N GLU A 243 -12.44 -8.08 -5.22
CA GLU A 243 -12.39 -6.70 -5.75
C GLU A 243 -12.60 -6.67 -7.27
N GLU A 244 -11.79 -7.41 -8.03
CA GLU A 244 -11.79 -7.33 -9.50
C GLU A 244 -12.94 -8.14 -10.13
N ALA A 245 -13.31 -9.27 -9.53
CA ALA A 245 -14.25 -10.23 -10.12
C ALA A 245 -15.56 -10.42 -9.35
N GLY A 246 -15.68 -9.87 -8.13
CA GLY A 246 -16.87 -10.03 -7.30
C GLY A 246 -17.13 -11.50 -6.93
N VAL A 247 -16.10 -12.29 -6.65
CA VAL A 247 -16.27 -13.69 -6.24
C VAL A 247 -15.61 -13.97 -4.89
N LEU A 248 -16.31 -14.78 -4.09
CA LEU A 248 -15.86 -15.26 -2.78
C LEU A 248 -15.76 -16.78 -2.82
N GLY A 249 -14.81 -17.32 -2.09
CA GLY A 249 -14.47 -18.73 -2.22
C GLY A 249 -13.30 -19.17 -1.35
N ARG A 250 -12.99 -20.46 -1.43
CA ARG A 250 -11.90 -21.08 -0.67
C ARG A 250 -10.66 -21.15 -1.55
N VAL A 251 -9.62 -20.40 -1.20
CA VAL A 251 -8.31 -20.51 -1.86
C VAL A 251 -7.59 -21.76 -1.35
N GLY A 252 -7.14 -22.61 -2.27
CA GLY A 252 -6.41 -23.83 -1.91
C GLY A 252 -4.94 -23.55 -1.56
N ASP A 253 -4.39 -24.36 -0.65
CA ASP A 253 -3.03 -24.19 -0.14
C ASP A 253 -1.93 -24.58 -1.14
N THR A 254 -2.29 -25.28 -2.22
CA THR A 254 -1.32 -25.72 -3.23
C THR A 254 -1.02 -24.60 -4.21
N LEU A 255 0.23 -24.12 -4.23
CA LEU A 255 0.73 -23.28 -5.32
C LEU A 255 0.67 -24.04 -6.65
N LEU A 256 -0.12 -23.55 -7.62
CA LEU A 256 -0.19 -24.16 -8.96
C LEU A 256 1.07 -23.89 -9.78
N GLY A 257 1.69 -22.75 -9.53
CA GLY A 257 2.93 -22.34 -10.16
C GLY A 257 3.14 -20.84 -10.08
N THR A 258 4.19 -20.40 -10.76
CA THR A 258 4.54 -18.99 -10.90
C THR A 258 4.79 -18.64 -12.34
N TYR A 259 4.49 -17.39 -12.72
CA TYR A 259 4.94 -16.84 -13.98
C TYR A 259 5.37 -15.39 -13.80
N THR A 260 6.09 -14.86 -14.79
CA THR A 260 6.54 -13.47 -14.81
C THR A 260 5.94 -12.72 -15.98
N TYR A 261 5.75 -11.41 -15.82
CA TYR A 261 5.52 -10.49 -16.93
C TYR A 261 6.08 -9.12 -16.58
N GLU A 262 6.34 -8.32 -17.61
CA GLU A 262 6.90 -6.98 -17.44
C GLU A 262 5.81 -5.96 -17.06
N LYS A 263 6.03 -5.20 -15.99
CA LYS A 263 5.21 -4.05 -15.59
C LYS A 263 6.06 -3.06 -14.81
N TRP A 264 5.81 -1.77 -15.01
CA TRP A 264 6.55 -0.71 -14.31
C TRP A 264 8.07 -0.83 -14.53
N GLY A 265 8.47 -1.10 -15.77
CA GLY A 265 9.87 -1.19 -16.20
C GLY A 265 10.66 -2.38 -15.63
N ALA A 266 10.01 -3.37 -15.03
CA ALA A 266 10.68 -4.57 -14.53
C ALA A 266 9.74 -5.79 -14.51
N ASN A 267 10.30 -6.97 -14.27
CA ASN A 267 9.52 -8.20 -14.14
C ASN A 267 8.80 -8.27 -12.79
N CYS A 268 7.48 -8.50 -12.84
CA CYS A 268 6.69 -8.93 -11.69
C CYS A 268 6.66 -10.47 -11.65
N ILE A 269 6.70 -11.04 -10.44
CA ILE A 269 6.51 -12.48 -10.18
C ILE A 269 5.10 -12.68 -9.64
N ILE A 270 4.37 -13.63 -10.19
CA ILE A 270 2.96 -13.89 -9.88
C ILE A 270 2.86 -15.31 -9.36
N LYS A 271 2.40 -15.47 -8.12
CA LYS A 271 2.06 -16.77 -7.53
C LYS A 271 0.59 -17.06 -7.78
N VAL A 272 0.28 -18.23 -8.33
CA VAL A 272 -1.08 -18.58 -8.73
C VAL A 272 -1.62 -19.73 -7.90
N TYR A 273 -2.81 -19.55 -7.32
CA TYR A 273 -3.49 -20.52 -6.46
C TYR A 273 -4.84 -20.92 -7.05
N PRO A 274 -5.35 -22.13 -6.78
CA PRO A 274 -6.72 -22.47 -7.14
C PRO A 274 -7.68 -21.82 -6.14
N MET A 275 -8.88 -21.44 -6.58
CA MET A 275 -9.93 -20.94 -5.69
C MET A 275 -11.28 -21.54 -6.06
N GLU A 276 -11.85 -22.33 -5.16
CA GLU A 276 -13.22 -22.83 -5.31
C GLU A 276 -14.20 -21.68 -5.05
N VAL A 277 -14.95 -21.28 -6.06
CA VAL A 277 -15.94 -20.20 -5.93
C VAL A 277 -17.18 -20.72 -5.24
N LEU A 278 -17.48 -20.13 -4.08
CA LEU A 278 -18.64 -20.47 -3.25
C LEU A 278 -19.77 -19.45 -3.42
N ASN A 279 -19.43 -18.19 -3.70
CA ASN A 279 -20.41 -17.14 -3.92
C ASN A 279 -19.96 -16.16 -5.01
N VAL A 280 -20.92 -15.68 -5.78
CA VAL A 280 -20.73 -14.70 -6.86
C VAL A 280 -21.59 -13.50 -6.52
N ILE A 281 -20.96 -12.36 -6.23
CA ILE A 281 -21.62 -11.09 -5.91
C ILE A 281 -22.43 -10.59 -7.12
N SER A 282 -23.57 -9.97 -6.86
CA SER A 282 -24.44 -9.38 -7.90
C SER A 282 -23.69 -8.27 -8.66
N GLU A 283 -24.05 -8.01 -9.92
CA GLU A 283 -23.36 -6.98 -10.72
C GLU A 283 -23.50 -5.56 -10.12
N GLN A 284 -24.60 -5.28 -9.41
CA GLN A 284 -24.85 -3.99 -8.76
C GLN A 284 -23.94 -3.72 -7.55
N GLU A 285 -23.46 -4.78 -6.89
CA GLU A 285 -22.65 -4.68 -5.67
C GLU A 285 -21.15 -4.84 -5.95
N ARG A 286 -20.75 -5.03 -7.20
CA ARG A 286 -19.35 -5.19 -7.57
C ARG A 286 -18.57 -3.91 -7.33
N LEU A 287 -17.34 -4.08 -6.81
CA LEU A 287 -16.40 -2.99 -6.60
C LEU A 287 -15.78 -2.49 -7.90
N GLU A 288 -15.50 -3.40 -8.85
CA GLU A 288 -15.01 -3.09 -10.19
C GLU A 288 -15.98 -3.58 -11.28
N PRO A 289 -17.17 -2.96 -11.42
CA PRO A 289 -18.19 -3.39 -12.37
C PRO A 289 -17.78 -3.14 -13.84
N GLU A 290 -16.80 -2.27 -14.10
CA GLU A 290 -16.25 -2.02 -15.42
C GLU A 290 -15.46 -3.21 -15.99
N ARG A 291 -15.05 -4.14 -15.13
CA ARG A 291 -14.42 -5.39 -15.55
C ARG A 291 -15.48 -6.41 -15.91
N GLN A 292 -15.42 -6.89 -17.15
CA GLN A 292 -16.27 -7.99 -17.57
C GLN A 292 -15.72 -9.29 -16.97
N ARG A 293 -16.62 -10.21 -16.60
CA ARG A 293 -16.27 -11.54 -16.12
C ARG A 293 -17.05 -12.60 -16.89
N ILE A 294 -16.38 -13.70 -17.25
CA ILE A 294 -17.00 -14.83 -17.93
C ILE A 294 -16.49 -16.14 -17.35
N TRP A 295 -17.34 -17.16 -17.40
CA TRP A 295 -16.97 -18.54 -17.12
C TRP A 295 -16.59 -19.22 -18.42
N ILE A 296 -15.44 -19.89 -18.43
CA ILE A 296 -14.95 -20.65 -19.58
C ILE A 296 -14.49 -22.03 -19.15
N THR A 297 -14.47 -22.98 -20.09
CA THR A 297 -13.87 -24.29 -19.85
C THR A 297 -12.35 -24.27 -20.08
N ALA A 298 -11.67 -25.33 -19.66
CA ALA A 298 -10.23 -25.48 -19.88
C ALA A 298 -9.87 -25.54 -21.37
N GLU A 299 -10.77 -26.07 -22.21
CA GLU A 299 -10.63 -26.16 -23.67
C GLU A 299 -10.74 -24.79 -24.34
N GLN A 300 -11.54 -23.89 -23.77
CA GLN A 300 -11.70 -22.51 -24.26
C GLN A 300 -10.54 -21.60 -23.84
N ALA A 301 -9.86 -21.91 -22.73
CA ALA A 301 -8.80 -21.07 -22.16
C ALA A 301 -7.73 -20.59 -23.15
N PRO A 302 -7.22 -21.39 -24.11
CA PRO A 302 -6.24 -20.95 -25.10
C PRO A 302 -6.71 -19.79 -25.98
N SER A 303 -8.03 -19.62 -26.19
CA SER A 303 -8.60 -18.52 -26.97
C SER A 303 -8.63 -17.19 -26.22
N TYR A 304 -8.54 -17.22 -24.88
CA TYR A 304 -8.67 -16.04 -24.03
C TYR A 304 -7.35 -15.65 -23.34
N LEU A 305 -6.61 -16.62 -22.81
CA LEU A 305 -5.43 -16.40 -21.98
C LEU A 305 -4.15 -16.51 -22.81
N LYS A 306 -3.35 -15.44 -22.83
CA LYS A 306 -2.11 -15.39 -23.63
C LYS A 306 -0.90 -16.03 -22.95
N GLN A 307 -0.87 -16.09 -21.63
CA GLN A 307 0.29 -16.58 -20.89
C GLN A 307 0.34 -18.12 -20.90
N LYS A 308 1.30 -18.70 -21.62
CA LYS A 308 1.49 -20.17 -21.71
C LYS A 308 1.61 -20.85 -20.33
N ALA A 309 2.30 -20.21 -19.39
CA ALA A 309 2.43 -20.74 -18.03
C ALA A 309 1.07 -20.81 -17.31
N LEU A 310 0.24 -19.77 -17.44
CA LEU A 310 -1.12 -19.73 -16.87
C LEU A 310 -2.01 -20.80 -17.49
N LEU A 311 -1.98 -20.96 -18.81
CA LEU A 311 -2.69 -22.04 -19.50
C LEU A 311 -2.28 -23.43 -18.98
N SER A 312 -0.99 -23.66 -18.76
CA SER A 312 -0.50 -24.92 -18.18
C SER A 312 -1.07 -25.15 -16.78
N MET A 313 -1.15 -24.11 -15.95
CA MET A 313 -1.75 -24.18 -14.61
C MET A 313 -3.25 -24.48 -14.65
N VAL A 314 -4.00 -23.84 -15.56
CA VAL A 314 -5.43 -24.12 -15.80
C VAL A 314 -5.62 -25.61 -16.15
N LEU A 315 -4.91 -26.10 -17.16
CA LEU A 315 -5.05 -27.49 -17.61
C LEU A 315 -4.68 -28.51 -16.52
N LYS A 316 -3.62 -28.23 -15.74
CA LYS A 316 -3.23 -29.07 -14.60
C LYS A 316 -4.30 -29.09 -13.51
N LEU A 317 -4.87 -27.93 -13.17
CA LEU A 317 -5.94 -27.82 -12.18
C LEU A 317 -7.18 -28.60 -12.62
N THR A 318 -7.66 -28.39 -13.84
CA THR A 318 -8.82 -29.10 -14.39
C THR A 318 -8.62 -30.61 -14.36
N ARG A 319 -7.47 -31.12 -14.83
CA ARG A 319 -7.16 -32.57 -14.77
C ARG A 319 -7.16 -33.13 -13.35
N LYS A 320 -6.66 -32.36 -12.37
CA LYS A 320 -6.66 -32.76 -10.97
C LYS A 320 -8.11 -32.86 -10.46
N LEU A 321 -8.91 -31.82 -10.67
CA LEU A 321 -10.31 -31.77 -10.21
C LEU A 321 -11.16 -32.89 -10.82
N THR A 322 -11.01 -33.19 -12.11
CA THR A 322 -11.74 -34.29 -12.78
C THR A 322 -11.30 -35.69 -12.28
N ARG A 323 -10.04 -35.86 -11.86
CA ARG A 323 -9.52 -37.14 -11.35
C ARG A 323 -9.86 -37.44 -9.89
N THR A 324 -10.06 -36.40 -9.08
CA THR A 324 -10.21 -36.56 -7.62
C THR A 324 -11.65 -36.92 -7.21
N GLY A 325 -12.60 -36.99 -8.16
CA GLY A 325 -13.90 -37.60 -7.92
C GLY A 325 -14.69 -36.98 -6.77
N CYS A 326 -14.77 -35.64 -6.68
CA CYS A 326 -15.97 -35.04 -6.09
C CYS A 326 -17.10 -35.19 -7.11
N ILE A 327 -17.61 -36.42 -7.20
CA ILE A 327 -18.89 -36.83 -7.77
C ILE A 327 -19.70 -37.33 -6.58
#